data_AF-A0A0R2M3X8-F1
#
_entry.id   AF-A0A0R2M3X8-F1
#
_cell.length_a   1.000
_cell.length_b   1.000
_cell.length_c   1.000
_cell.angle_alpha   90.00
_cell.angle_beta   90.00
_cell.angle_gamma   90.00
#
_symmetry.space_group_name_H-M   'P 1'
#
loop_
_entity.id
_entity.type
_entity.pdbx_description
1 polymer ?
#
loop_
_entity_poly.entity_id
_entity_poly.type
_entity_poly.pdbx_seq_one_letter_code
_entity_poly.pdbx_strand_id
1 'polypeptide(L)' 'MVPDSVYVLKFGKDHRNNRVVVKYSHTWTGRVKINEIAVRLHKQKHPRIFKHEADMVKYLNKHLTKRTLE' A
#
# COMPACT_ATOMS: atom_id res chain seq x y z
N MET A 1 -19.56 -7.38 -13.88
CA MET A 1 -18.71 -7.32 -12.67
C MET A 1 -18.33 -5.87 -12.46
N VAL A 2 -18.53 -5.29 -11.27
CA VAL A 2 -18.12 -3.90 -11.02
C VAL A 2 -16.59 -3.84 -11.05
N PRO A 3 -15.98 -2.99 -11.89
CA PRO A 3 -14.53 -2.89 -11.95
C PRO A 3 -13.96 -2.39 -10.62
N ASP A 4 -12.79 -2.89 -10.25
CA ASP A 4 -12.09 -2.46 -9.04
C ASP A 4 -11.77 -0.96 -9.12
N SER A 5 -12.06 -0.25 -8.03
CA SER A 5 -11.60 1.11 -7.80
C SER A 5 -10.18 1.10 -7.24
N VAL A 6 -9.37 2.07 -7.63
CA VAL A 6 -7.96 2.18 -7.21
C VAL A 6 -7.76 3.46 -6.42
N TYR A 7 -7.37 3.32 -5.16
CA TYR A 7 -6.94 4.43 -4.32
C TYR A 7 -5.41 4.46 -4.24
N VAL A 8 -4.81 5.65 -4.39
CA VAL A 8 -3.34 5.82 -4.34
C VAL A 8 -2.98 6.89 -3.33
N LEU A 9 -2.38 6.48 -2.22
CA LEU A 9 -1.80 7.37 -1.22
C LEU A 9 -0.31 7.56 -1.49
N LYS A 10 0.09 8.78 -1.85
CA LYS A 10 1.52 9.17 -1.96
C LYS A 10 2.04 9.59 -0.59
N PHE A 11 3.29 9.24 -0.26
CA PHE A 11 3.87 9.58 1.05
C PHE A 11 5.39 9.75 1.04
N GLY A 12 5.92 10.39 2.09
CA GLY A 12 7.34 10.67 2.27
C GLY A 12 7.75 12.10 1.87
N LYS A 13 9.03 12.42 2.05
CA LYS A 13 9.63 13.71 1.67
C LYS A 13 10.07 13.70 0.20
N ASP A 14 10.02 14.88 -0.43
CA ASP A 14 10.49 15.18 -1.79
C ASP A 14 9.79 14.37 -2.91
N HIS A 15 10.33 14.44 -4.14
CA HIS A 15 9.89 13.68 -5.33
C HIS A 15 10.11 12.15 -5.24
N ARG A 16 10.13 11.59 -4.02
CA ARG A 16 10.26 10.15 -3.80
C ARG A 16 8.94 9.47 -4.15
N ASN A 17 9.00 8.57 -5.11
CA ASN A 17 7.83 7.87 -5.64
C ASN A 17 7.31 6.75 -4.71
N ASN A 18 7.13 7.04 -3.42
CA ASN A 18 6.50 6.11 -2.50
C ASN A 18 4.98 6.21 -2.60
N ARG A 19 4.32 5.06 -2.62
CA ARG A 19 2.86 4.97 -2.73
C ARG A 19 2.31 3.71 -2.10
N VAL A 20 1.19 3.85 -1.41
CA VAL A 20 0.29 2.75 -1.07
C VAL A 20 -0.83 2.75 -2.11
N VAL A 21 -1.04 1.62 -2.76
CA VAL A 21 -2.09 1.41 -3.74
C VAL A 21 -3.06 0.41 -3.16
N VAL A 22 -4.33 0.79 -3.06
CA VAL A 22 -5.40 -0.07 -2.56
C VAL A 22 -6.38 -0.32 -3.69
N LYS A 23 -6.56 -1.57 -4.08
CA LYS A 23 -7.67 -1.98 -4.95
C LYS A 23 -8.83 -2.39 -4.07
N TYR A 24 -9.99 -1.81 -4.32
CA TYR A 24 -11.19 -2.13 -3.56
C TYR A 24 -12.40 -2.18 -4.49
N SER A 25 -13.41 -2.92 -4.05
CA SER A 25 -14.73 -2.96 -4.68
C SER A 25 -15.81 -2.77 -3.64
N HIS A 26 -17.06 -2.68 -4.07
CA HIS A 26 -18.21 -2.67 -3.18
C HIS A 26 -18.90 -4.04 -3.22
N THR A 27 -19.29 -4.55 -2.05
CA THR A 27 -20.21 -5.69 -1.95
C THR A 27 -21.59 -5.27 -2.46
N TRP A 28 -22.47 -6.25 -2.66
CA TRP A 28 -23.85 -5.98 -3.08
C TRP A 28 -24.62 -5.11 -2.07
N THR A 29 -24.24 -5.13 -0.79
CA THR A 29 -24.77 -4.25 0.27
C THR A 29 -24.09 -2.86 0.32
N GLY A 30 -23.20 -2.56 -0.62
CA GLY A 30 -22.47 -1.29 -0.68
C GLY A 30 -21.24 -1.20 0.23
N ARG A 31 -20.91 -2.24 1.01
CA ARG A 31 -19.74 -2.22 1.89
C ARG A 31 -18.45 -2.29 1.07
N VAL A 32 -17.45 -1.52 1.49
CA VAL A 32 -16.12 -1.58 0.85
C VAL A 32 -15.47 -2.92 1.18
N LYS A 33 -15.01 -3.61 0.14
CA LYS A 33 -14.17 -4.80 0.21
C LYS A 33 -12.79 -4.46 -0.35
N ILE A 34 -11.78 -4.56 0.49
CA ILE A 34 -10.39 -4.43 0.05
C ILE A 34 -9.98 -5.73 -0.66
N ASN A 35 -9.52 -5.61 -1.91
CA ASN A 35 -9.08 -6.74 -2.72
C ASN A 35 -7.56 -6.88 -2.72
N GLU A 36 -6.83 -5.77 -2.71
CA GLU A 36 -5.36 -5.77 -2.72
C GLU A 36 -4.81 -4.54 -2.02
N ILE A 37 -3.75 -4.73 -1.23
CA ILE A 37 -2.94 -3.64 -0.68
C ILE A 37 -1.53 -3.82 -1.23
N ALA A 38 -1.01 -2.81 -1.92
CA ALA A 38 0.35 -2.84 -2.47
C ALA A 38 1.13 -1.59 -2.04
N VAL A 39 2.36 -1.80 -1.59
CA VAL A 39 3.29 -0.70 -1.27
C VAL A 39 4.41 -0.69 -2.28
N ARG A 40 4.71 0.49 -2.81
CA ARG A 40 5.94 0.76 -3.54
C ARG A 40 6.72 1.82 -2.79
N LEU A 41 7.95 1.50 -2.43
CA LEU A 41 8.93 2.44 -1.91
C LEU A 41 9.81 2.97 -3.04
N HIS A 42 10.41 4.14 -2.84
CA HIS A 42 11.37 4.73 -3.75
C HIS A 42 12.58 3.78 -3.91
N LYS A 43 13.07 3.64 -5.15
CA LYS A 43 14.08 2.64 -5.59
C LYS A 43 13.63 1.17 -5.55
N GLN A 44 12.39 0.86 -5.16
CA GLN A 44 11.87 -0.49 -5.26
C GLN A 44 11.49 -0.83 -6.71
N LYS A 45 11.97 -1.98 -7.22
CA LYS A 45 11.73 -2.43 -8.60
C LYS A 45 10.27 -2.83 -8.84
N HIS A 46 9.70 -3.61 -7.92
CA HIS A 46 8.31 -4.08 -7.98
C HIS A 46 7.57 -3.72 -6.68
N PRO A 47 6.30 -3.27 -6.74
CA PRO A 47 5.48 -3.11 -5.54
C PRO A 47 5.39 -4.43 -4.77
N ARG A 48 5.36 -4.34 -3.44
CA ARG A 48 5.09 -5.48 -2.58
C ARG A 48 3.61 -5.54 -2.27
N ILE A 49 2.99 -6.66 -2.55
CA ILE A 49 1.56 -6.92 -2.29
C ILE A 49 1.42 -7.56 -0.91
N PHE A 50 0.39 -7.16 -0.18
CA PHE A 50 0.07 -7.63 1.16
C PHE A 50 -1.35 -8.18 1.18
N LYS A 51 -1.53 -9.29 1.90
CA LYS A 51 -2.83 -9.90 2.16
C LYS A 51 -3.58 -9.18 3.29
N HIS A 52 -2.84 -8.70 4.28
CA HIS A 52 -3.38 -8.03 5.47
C HIS A 52 -2.68 -6.70 5.71
N GLU A 53 -3.43 -5.72 6.22
CA GLU A 53 -2.90 -4.40 6.60
C GLU A 53 -1.80 -4.52 7.66
N ALA A 54 -1.96 -5.43 8.63
CA ALA A 54 -0.96 -5.66 9.67
C ALA A 54 0.42 -6.04 9.11
N ASP A 55 0.47 -6.84 8.04
CA ASP A 55 1.72 -7.22 7.37
C ASP A 55 2.35 -6.02 6.66
N MET A 56 1.52 -5.16 6.05
CA MET A 56 1.97 -3.91 5.44
C MET A 56 2.57 -2.98 6.49
N VAL A 57 1.88 -2.77 7.62
CA VAL A 57 2.36 -1.91 8.71
C VAL A 57 3.67 -2.45 9.28
N LYS A 58 3.76 -3.77 9.53
CA LYS A 58 5.00 -4.41 9.98
C LYS A 58 6.15 -4.21 9.00
N TYR A 59 5.88 -4.33 7.70
CA TYR A 59 6.87 -4.07 6.65
C TYR A 59 7.34 -2.62 6.67
N LEU A 60 6.42 -1.66 6.71
CA LEU A 60 6.75 -0.23 6.75
C LEU A 60 7.57 0.13 8.00
N ASN A 61 7.19 -0.39 9.17
CA ASN A 61 7.93 -0.17 10.41
C ASN A 61 9.37 -0.68 10.34
N LYS A 62 9.59 -1.87 9.76
CA LYS A 62 10.96 -2.39 9.53
C LYS A 62 11.81 -1.45 8.68
N HIS A 63 11.20 -0.77 7.71
CA HIS A 63 11.89 0.20 6.85
C HIS A 63 12.16 1.55 7.54
N LEU A 64 11.37 1.92 8.55
CA LEU A 64 11.65 3.08 9.40
C LEU A 64 12.83 2.80 10.34
N THR A 65 12.83 1.67 11.05
CA THR A 65 13.89 1.32 12.01
C THR A 65 15.26 1.16 11.34
N LYS A 66 15.31 0.59 10.14
CA LYS A 66 16.56 0.48 9.36
C LYS A 66 17.23 1.84 9.10
N ARG A 67 16.45 2.92 9.04
CA ARG A 67 16.95 4.25 8.70
C ARG A 67 17.46 5.03 9.91
N THR A 68 17.07 4.62 11.13
CA THR A 68 17.48 5.29 12.38
C THR A 68 18.78 4.70 12.96
N LEU A 69 19.24 3.57 12.43
CA LEU A 69 20.47 2.88 12.86
C LEU A 69 21.66 3.10 11.90
N GLU A 70 21.50 3.99 10.91
CA GLU A 70 22.55 4.52 10.03
C GLU A 70 22.81 5.98 10.40
#